data_AF-A0A7V9LDJ0-F1
#
_entry.id   AF-A0A7V9LDJ0-F1
#
_cell.length_a   1.000
_cell.length_b   1.000
_cell.length_c   1.000
_cell.angle_alpha   90.00
_cell.angle_beta   90.00
_cell.angle_gamma   90.00
#
_symmetry.space_group_name_H-M   'P 1'
#
loop_
_entity.id
_entity.type
_entity.pdbx_description
1 polymer ?
#
loop_
_entity_poly.entity_id
_entity_poly.type
_entity_poly.pdbx_seq_one_letter_code
_entity_poly.pdbx_strand_id
1 'polypeptide(L)'
;GGALYYGLRADLAIPQVATQDIGKVAAKLLVEGAPKTATGPGNAPVRIVQLAGPVDLSLNDVAAAIGKLAGKPVKAVSVPLEAMKSALEGMHASPDVAALYAEMAGAINDGRMNFTSTDILRGTTTLEAKLAELHG
;
A
#
# COMPACT_ATOMS: atom_id res chain seq x y z
N GLY A 1 7.16 3.66 -24.94
CA GLY A 1 6.34 3.68 -23.71
C GLY A 1 7.15 3.07 -22.59
N GLY A 2 6.78 3.33 -21.33
CA GLY A 2 7.37 2.68 -20.16
C GLY A 2 6.58 1.44 -19.72
N ALA A 3 7.12 0.72 -18.74
CA ALA A 3 6.43 -0.38 -18.07
C ALA A 3 6.72 -0.34 -16.57
N LEU A 4 5.72 -0.71 -15.77
CA LEU A 4 5.79 -0.88 -14.32
C LEU A 4 5.68 -2.37 -14.02
N TYR A 5 6.79 -3.00 -13.67
CA TYR A 5 6.86 -4.43 -13.38
C TYR A 5 6.65 -4.67 -11.88
N TYR A 6 5.72 -5.55 -11.51
CA TYR A 6 5.51 -5.91 -10.11
C TYR A 6 4.85 -7.29 -9.95
N GLY A 7 5.02 -7.92 -8.79
CA GLY A 7 4.48 -9.26 -8.50
C GLY A 7 2.98 -9.32 -8.22
N LEU A 8 2.28 -8.17 -8.20
CA LEU A 8 0.83 -8.11 -7.99
C LEU A 8 0.08 -8.35 -9.29
N ARG A 9 -1.13 -8.93 -9.18
CA ARG A 9 -2.10 -8.92 -10.28
C ARG A 9 -2.45 -7.48 -10.66
N ALA A 10 -2.38 -7.15 -11.94
CA ALA A 10 -2.39 -5.77 -12.39
C ALA A 10 -3.72 -5.04 -12.13
N ASP A 11 -4.82 -5.79 -12.09
CA ASP A 11 -6.19 -5.35 -11.89
C ASP A 11 -6.68 -5.45 -10.44
N LEU A 12 -5.88 -6.02 -9.54
CA LEU A 12 -6.23 -6.13 -8.13
C LEU A 12 -6.07 -4.76 -7.46
N ALA A 13 -7.20 -4.12 -7.16
CA ALA A 13 -7.22 -2.92 -6.32
C ALA A 13 -6.95 -3.29 -4.86
N ILE A 14 -6.00 -2.60 -4.23
CA ILE A 14 -5.59 -2.84 -2.85
C ILE A 14 -5.67 -1.56 -2.02
N PRO A 15 -5.96 -1.65 -0.71
CA PRO A 15 -5.87 -0.51 0.18
C PRO A 15 -4.39 -0.08 0.33
N GLN A 16 -4.11 1.18 0.01
CA GLN A 16 -2.79 1.80 0.18
C GLN A 16 -2.98 3.13 0.89
N VAL A 17 -2.09 3.50 1.80
CA VAL A 17 -2.18 4.78 2.53
C VAL A 17 -0.86 5.51 2.51
N ALA A 18 -0.91 6.83 2.31
CA ALA A 18 0.27 7.67 2.43
C ALA A 18 0.73 7.73 3.91
N THR A 19 2.03 7.56 4.16
CA THR A 19 2.60 7.56 5.52
C THR A 19 2.21 8.79 6.34
N GLN A 20 2.06 9.96 5.69
CA GLN A 20 1.62 11.19 6.37
C GLN A 20 0.20 11.09 6.94
N ASP A 21 -0.71 10.38 6.27
CA ASP A 21 -2.07 10.22 6.75
C ASP A 21 -2.13 9.21 7.90
N ILE A 22 -1.25 8.20 7.91
CA ILE A 22 -1.04 7.36 9.10
C ILE A 22 -0.66 8.24 10.30
N GLY A 23 0.30 9.14 10.14
CA GLY A 23 0.74 10.05 11.20
C GLY A 23 -0.38 10.97 11.71
N LYS A 24 -1.15 11.59 10.81
CA LYS A 24 -2.29 12.45 11.18
C LYS A 24 -3.37 11.69 11.94
N VAL A 25 -3.74 10.51 11.46
CA VAL A 25 -4.76 9.67 12.10
C VAL A 25 -4.26 9.18 13.46
N ALA A 26 -3.02 8.70 13.55
CA ALA A 26 -2.43 8.29 14.83
C ALA A 26 -2.41 9.44 15.85
N ALA A 27 -1.97 10.64 15.45
CA ALA A 27 -1.95 11.81 16.32
C ALA A 27 -3.35 12.18 16.83
N LYS A 28 -4.35 12.18 15.94
CA LYS A 28 -5.75 12.42 16.31
C LYS A 28 -6.26 11.38 17.31
N LEU A 29 -6.03 10.09 17.05
CA LEU A 29 -6.48 9.01 17.91
C LEU A 29 -5.83 9.03 19.30
N LEU A 30 -4.57 9.44 19.38
CA LEU A 30 -3.87 9.61 20.66
C LEU A 30 -4.49 10.74 21.51
N VAL A 31 -4.92 11.83 20.88
CA VAL A 31 -5.60 12.95 21.57
C VAL A 31 -7.02 12.57 22.00
N GLU A 32 -7.76 11.84 21.16
CA GLU A 32 -9.12 11.35 21.49
C GLU A 32 -9.10 10.31 22.63
N GLY A 33 -8.02 9.53 22.72
CA GLY A 33 -7.93 8.38 23.62
C GLY A 33 -8.75 7.19 23.14
N ALA A 34 -8.57 6.05 23.82
CA ALA A 34 -9.37 4.86 23.56
C ALA A 34 -10.73 4.94 24.28
N PRO A 35 -11.83 4.47 23.67
CA PRO A 35 -13.12 4.38 24.36
C PRO A 35 -13.00 3.57 25.64
N LYS A 36 -13.68 3.98 26.71
CA LYS A 36 -13.70 3.22 27.99
C LYS A 36 -14.26 1.80 27.85
N THR A 37 -15.01 1.54 26.78
CA THR A 37 -15.60 0.25 26.42
C THR A 37 -14.64 -0.64 25.62
N ALA A 38 -13.52 -0.11 25.15
CA ALA A 38 -12.50 -0.91 24.51
C ALA A 38 -11.81 -1.76 25.59
N THR A 39 -11.63 -3.05 25.35
CA THR A 39 -10.96 -3.97 26.26
C THR A 39 -9.88 -4.74 25.52
N GLY A 40 -8.65 -4.58 25.97
CA GLY A 40 -7.48 -5.35 25.53
C GLY A 40 -6.85 -6.12 26.70
N PRO A 41 -5.67 -6.73 26.46
CA PRO A 41 -4.94 -7.48 27.48
C PRO A 41 -4.74 -6.64 28.75
N GLY A 42 -4.97 -7.24 29.92
CA GLY A 42 -4.80 -6.57 31.20
C GLY A 42 -5.82 -5.46 31.51
N ASN A 43 -7.00 -5.48 30.87
CA ASN A 43 -8.07 -4.47 31.01
C ASN A 43 -7.69 -3.06 30.52
N ALA A 44 -6.62 -2.92 29.73
CA ALA A 44 -6.30 -1.66 29.07
C ALA A 44 -7.19 -1.44 27.85
N PRO A 45 -7.71 -0.22 27.61
CA PRO A 45 -8.56 0.02 26.44
C PRO A 45 -7.76 0.02 25.13
N VAL A 46 -8.15 -0.83 24.19
CA VAL A 46 -7.49 -1.00 22.87
C VAL A 46 -8.46 -0.72 21.72
N ARG A 47 -8.14 0.26 20.88
CA ARG A 47 -8.89 0.57 19.65
C ARG A 47 -8.10 0.10 18.44
N ILE A 48 -8.67 -0.83 17.65
CA ILE A 48 -8.12 -1.26 16.36
C ILE A 48 -8.71 -0.38 15.27
N VAL A 49 -7.86 0.14 14.39
CA VAL A 49 -8.25 1.03 13.29
C VAL A 49 -7.70 0.49 11.98
N GLN A 50 -8.56 0.37 10.98
CA GLN A 50 -8.16 0.05 9.61
C GLN A 50 -8.17 1.35 8.81
N LEU A 51 -7.04 1.67 8.19
CA LEU A 51 -6.81 2.94 7.53
C LEU A 51 -6.27 2.66 6.12
N ALA A 52 -7.00 3.16 5.12
CA ALA A 52 -6.56 3.19 3.74
C ALA A 52 -6.49 4.64 3.25
N GLY A 53 -5.92 4.84 2.06
CA GLY A 53 -6.00 6.09 1.32
C GLY A 53 -7.42 6.36 0.83
N PRO A 54 -7.61 7.45 0.06
CA PRO A 54 -8.93 7.91 -0.34
C PRO A 54 -9.70 6.87 -1.17
N VAL A 55 -8.98 6.08 -1.96
CA VAL A 55 -9.50 4.97 -2.76
C VAL A 55 -8.50 3.81 -2.77
N ASP A 56 -8.98 2.61 -3.02
CA ASP A 56 -8.13 1.45 -3.26
C ASP A 56 -7.62 1.51 -4.71
N LEU A 57 -6.36 1.14 -4.94
CA LEU A 57 -5.69 1.34 -6.23
C LEU A 57 -5.10 0.03 -6.74
N SER A 58 -5.26 -0.21 -8.04
CA SER A 58 -4.59 -1.30 -8.74
C SER A 58 -3.25 -0.88 -9.33
N LEU A 59 -2.43 -1.84 -9.76
CA LEU A 59 -1.18 -1.55 -10.46
C LEU A 59 -1.45 -0.82 -11.79
N ASN A 60 -2.58 -1.11 -12.45
CA ASN A 60 -3.03 -0.41 -13.64
C ASN A 60 -3.31 1.08 -13.37
N ASP A 61 -3.95 1.41 -12.25
CA ASP A 61 -4.22 2.80 -11.87
C ASP A 61 -2.91 3.55 -11.60
N VAL A 62 -1.95 2.90 -10.93
CA VAL A 62 -0.61 3.45 -10.68
C VAL A 62 0.14 3.70 -12.00
N ALA A 63 0.15 2.73 -12.90
CA ALA A 63 0.77 2.88 -14.21
C ALA A 63 0.14 4.02 -15.03
N ALA A 64 -1.19 4.13 -15.01
CA ALA A 64 -1.91 5.20 -15.70
C ALA A 64 -1.55 6.59 -15.14
N ALA A 65 -1.49 6.74 -13.81
CA ALA A 65 -1.12 7.98 -13.16
C ALA A 65 0.33 8.39 -13.47
N ILE A 66 1.28 7.45 -13.40
CA ILE A 66 2.68 7.69 -13.79
C ILE A 66 2.77 8.07 -15.26
N GLY A 67 2.04 7.39 -16.15
CA GLY A 67 2.05 7.69 -17.58
C GLY A 67 1.53 9.10 -17.90
N LYS A 68 0.48 9.54 -17.20
CA LYS A 68 -0.04 10.91 -17.30
C LYS A 68 1.01 11.94 -16.87
N LEU A 69 1.69 11.69 -15.75
CA LEU A 69 2.72 12.60 -15.22
C LEU A 69 3.97 12.65 -16.11
N ALA A 70 4.40 11.51 -16.63
CA ALA A 70 5.58 11.40 -17.49
C ALA A 70 5.31 11.80 -18.96
N GLY A 71 4.08 12.14 -19.33
CA GLY A 71 3.69 12.49 -20.70
C GLY A 71 3.86 11.35 -21.71
N LYS A 72 3.93 10.09 -21.25
CA LYS A 72 4.14 8.92 -22.12
C LYS A 72 3.39 7.69 -21.59
N PRO A 73 2.89 6.79 -22.45
CA PRO A 73 2.20 5.58 -22.00
C PRO A 73 3.08 4.71 -21.10
N VAL A 74 2.55 4.29 -19.96
CA VAL A 74 3.16 3.31 -19.04
C VAL A 74 2.17 2.17 -18.83
N LYS A 75 2.64 0.93 -18.96
CA LYS A 75 1.80 -0.28 -18.76
C LYS A 75 2.21 -1.01 -17.49
N ALA A 76 1.23 -1.43 -16.68
CA ALA A 76 1.47 -2.38 -15.61
C ALA A 76 1.75 -3.77 -16.20
N VAL A 77 2.78 -4.45 -15.68
CA VAL A 77 3.13 -5.81 -16.07
C VAL A 77 3.28 -6.65 -14.81
N SER A 78 2.30 -7.52 -14.58
CA SER A 78 2.40 -8.54 -13.54
C SER A 78 3.49 -9.54 -13.93
N VAL A 79 4.43 -9.78 -13.02
CA VAL A 79 5.51 -10.75 -13.21
C VAL A 79 5.41 -11.88 -12.18
N PRO A 80 5.94 -13.08 -12.46
CA PRO A 80 6.08 -14.13 -11.46
C PRO A 80 6.85 -13.63 -10.22
N LEU A 81 6.48 -14.10 -9.03
CA LEU A 81 7.12 -13.69 -7.77
C LEU A 81 8.63 -13.95 -7.77
N GLU A 82 9.06 -15.09 -8.32
CA GLU A 82 10.49 -15.41 -8.48
C GLU A 82 11.21 -14.42 -9.40
N ALA A 83 10.56 -13.97 -10.48
CA ALA A 83 11.14 -12.96 -11.37
C ALA A 83 11.28 -11.60 -10.66
N MET A 84 10.30 -11.22 -9.83
CA MET A 84 10.39 -10.02 -8.99
C MET A 84 11.52 -10.14 -7.97
N LYS A 85 11.65 -11.29 -7.31
CA LYS A 85 12.73 -11.58 -6.35
C LYS A 85 14.11 -11.46 -7.02
N SER A 86 14.32 -12.17 -8.12
CA SER A 86 15.60 -12.10 -8.87
C SER A 86 15.90 -10.68 -9.37
N ALA A 87 14.89 -9.92 -9.78
CA ALA A 87 15.09 -8.53 -10.17
C ALA A 87 15.52 -7.64 -8.99
N LEU A 88 14.93 -7.81 -7.81
CA LEU A 88 15.32 -7.08 -6.59
C LEU A 88 16.76 -7.41 -6.19
N GLU A 89 17.15 -8.68 -6.20
CA GLU A 89 18.53 -9.12 -5.93
C GLU A 89 19.52 -8.55 -6.96
N GLY A 90 19.14 -8.55 -8.25
CA GLY A 90 19.92 -7.91 -9.33
C GLY A 90 20.06 -6.39 -9.17
N MET A 91 19.17 -5.75 -8.40
CA MET A 91 19.26 -4.34 -7.99
C MET A 91 19.94 -4.16 -6.63
N HIS A 92 20.67 -5.18 -6.15
CA HIS A 92 21.43 -5.19 -4.89
C HIS A 92 20.58 -5.16 -3.60
N ALA A 93 19.29 -5.53 -3.67
CA ALA A 93 18.57 -5.90 -2.46
C ALA A 93 19.18 -7.17 -1.86
N SER A 94 19.16 -7.31 -0.53
CA SER A 94 19.58 -8.57 0.09
C SER A 94 18.60 -9.70 -0.25
N PRO A 95 19.05 -10.97 -0.22
CA PRO A 95 18.16 -12.12 -0.44
C PRO A 95 16.93 -12.10 0.48
N ASP A 96 17.11 -11.70 1.74
CA ASP A 96 16.03 -11.59 2.71
C ASP A 96 15.01 -10.51 2.32
N VAL A 97 15.47 -9.33 1.89
CA VAL A 97 14.57 -8.26 1.42
C VAL A 97 13.83 -8.71 0.17
N ALA A 98 14.51 -9.31 -0.80
CA ALA A 98 13.88 -9.78 -2.02
C ALA A 98 12.81 -10.86 -1.73
N ALA A 99 13.11 -11.79 -0.82
CA ALA A 99 12.15 -12.81 -0.37
C ALA A 99 10.94 -12.19 0.34
N LEU A 100 11.15 -11.23 1.25
CA LEU A 100 10.07 -10.55 1.97
C LEU A 100 9.10 -9.84 1.01
N TYR A 101 9.61 -9.14 0.00
CA TYR A 101 8.76 -8.45 -0.97
C TYR A 101 7.98 -9.43 -1.86
N ALA A 102 8.59 -10.55 -2.26
CA ALA A 102 7.91 -11.59 -3.02
C ALA A 102 6.80 -12.26 -2.19
N GLU A 103 7.07 -12.57 -0.92
CA GLU A 103 6.07 -13.12 0.00
C GLU A 103 4.91 -12.15 0.21
N MET A 104 5.19 -10.87 0.44
CA MET A 104 4.17 -9.83 0.60
C MET A 104 3.27 -9.73 -0.64
N ALA A 105 3.85 -9.69 -1.85
CA ALA A 105 3.07 -9.66 -3.09
C ALA A 105 2.20 -10.93 -3.25
N GLY A 106 2.73 -12.10 -2.90
CA GLY A 106 1.94 -13.34 -2.87
C GLY A 106 0.78 -13.28 -1.87
N ALA A 107 1.03 -12.83 -0.64
CA ALA A 107 0.01 -12.69 0.39
C ALA A 107 -1.10 -11.70 -0.01
N ILE A 108 -0.75 -10.60 -0.67
CA ILE A 108 -1.73 -9.65 -1.21
C ILE A 108 -2.56 -10.31 -2.33
N ASN A 109 -1.92 -10.99 -3.29
CA ASN A 109 -2.62 -11.67 -4.38
C ASN A 109 -3.60 -12.72 -3.87
N ASP A 110 -3.26 -13.42 -2.78
CA ASP A 110 -4.09 -14.43 -2.13
C ASP A 110 -5.15 -13.83 -1.18
N GLY A 111 -5.17 -12.51 -0.98
CA GLY A 111 -6.10 -11.82 -0.08
C GLY A 111 -5.78 -11.99 1.42
N ARG A 112 -4.60 -12.51 1.78
CA ARG A 112 -4.15 -12.70 3.17
C ARG A 112 -3.85 -11.39 3.90
N MET A 113 -3.77 -10.27 3.19
CA MET A 113 -3.57 -8.92 3.74
C MET A 113 -4.84 -8.05 3.69
N ASN A 114 -6.02 -8.66 3.52
CA ASN A 114 -7.27 -7.93 3.49
C ASN A 114 -7.66 -7.39 4.87
N PHE A 115 -8.33 -6.26 4.83
CA PHE A 115 -9.03 -5.66 5.96
C PHE A 115 -10.09 -6.58 6.53
N THR A 116 -10.17 -6.65 7.86
CA THR A 116 -11.11 -7.51 8.60
C THR A 116 -12.40 -6.80 8.98
N SER A 117 -12.48 -5.48 8.76
CA SER A 117 -13.63 -4.63 9.05
C SER A 117 -14.02 -3.82 7.83
N THR A 118 -15.31 -3.49 7.72
CA THR A 118 -15.82 -2.54 6.72
C THR A 118 -15.74 -1.09 7.20
N ASP A 119 -15.50 -0.85 8.50
CA ASP A 119 -15.26 0.48 9.06
C ASP A 119 -13.79 0.88 8.82
N ILE A 120 -13.55 1.43 7.63
CA ILE A 120 -12.23 1.83 7.15
C ILE A 120 -12.14 3.34 7.20
N LEU A 121 -11.21 3.86 7.99
CA LEU A 121 -10.84 5.27 7.91
C LEU A 121 -10.15 5.53 6.57
N ARG A 122 -10.47 6.67 5.96
CA ARG A 122 -9.91 7.09 4.68
C ARG A 122 -8.98 8.29 4.88
N GLY A 123 -7.73 8.12 4.49
CA GLY A 123 -6.77 9.20 4.30
C GLY A 123 -7.19 10.11 3.15
N THR A 124 -6.55 11.26 3.06
CA THR A 124 -6.92 12.32 2.11
C THR A 124 -5.92 12.48 0.98
N THR A 125 -4.73 11.88 1.10
CA THR A 125 -3.65 12.02 0.12
C THR A 125 -3.91 11.14 -1.09
N THR A 126 -4.10 11.76 -2.25
CA THR A 126 -4.29 11.03 -3.51
C THR A 126 -2.96 10.53 -4.08
N LEU A 127 -3.04 9.56 -4.98
CA LEU A 127 -1.89 9.08 -5.73
C LEU A 127 -1.23 10.21 -6.53
N GLU A 128 -2.02 11.06 -7.18
CA GLU A 128 -1.52 12.18 -7.98
C GLU A 128 -0.76 13.19 -7.12
N ALA A 129 -1.29 13.52 -5.95
CA ALA A 129 -0.61 14.41 -5.00
C ALA A 129 0.74 13.81 -4.58
N LYS A 130 0.77 12.51 -4.27
CA LYS A 130 1.99 11.85 -3.84
C LYS A 130 3.02 11.70 -4.96
N LEU A 131 2.59 11.43 -6.19
CA LEU A 131 3.47 11.38 -7.36
C LEU A 131 4.05 12.75 -7.70
N ALA A 132 3.29 13.83 -7.53
CA ALA A 132 3.78 15.19 -7.77
C ALA A 132 4.95 15.56 -6.84
N GLU A 133 4.97 15.07 -5.60
CA GLU A 133 6.09 15.28 -4.65
C GLU A 133 7.39 14.60 -5.09
N LEU A 134 7.33 13.54 -5.91
CA LEU A 134 8.51 12.80 -6.40
C LEU A 134 9.18 13.48 -7.61
N HIS A 135 8.52 14.48 -8.19
CA HIS A 135 9.00 15.22 -9.37
C HIS A 135 9.54 16.62 -9.03
N GLY A 136 9.83 16.88 -7.75
CA GLY A 136 10.43 18.12 -7.25
C GLY A 136 11.95 18.13 -7.27
#